data_AF-A0A2N2G119-F1
#
_entry.id   AF-A0A2N2G119-F1
#
_cell.length_a   1.000
_cell.length_b   1.000
_cell.length_c   1.000
_cell.angle_alpha   90.00
_cell.angle_beta   90.00
_cell.angle_gamma   90.00
#
_symmetry.space_group_name_H-M   'P 1'
#
loop_
_entity.id
_entity.type
_entity.pdbx_description
1 polymer ?
#
loop_
_entity_poly.entity_id
_entity_poly.type
_entity_poly.pdbx_seq_one_letter_code
_entity_poly.pdbx_strand_id
1 'polypeptide(L)' 'MEMATITNVVIFLVFVAALMVFSLSPSIWICEKLSSRFVFIDEHSSKITILLTLMFSMLATLFIFLF' A
#
# COMPACT_ATOMS: atom_id res chain seq x y z
N MET A 1 -15.97 29.00 2.56
CA MET A 1 -15.95 27.73 3.31
C MET A 1 -15.85 26.52 2.40
N GLU A 2 -16.63 26.43 1.31
CA GLU A 2 -16.62 25.27 0.40
C GLU A 2 -15.25 24.99 -0.27
N MET A 3 -14.53 26.03 -0.71
CA MET A 3 -13.20 25.89 -1.33
C MET A 3 -12.15 25.26 -0.39
N ALA A 4 -12.24 25.53 0.92
CA ALA A 4 -11.34 24.93 1.90
C ALA A 4 -11.62 23.44 2.08
N THR A 5 -12.90 23.04 2.05
CA THR A 5 -13.31 21.63 2.15
C THR A 5 -12.84 20.82 0.95
N ILE A 6 -12.99 21.35 -0.27
CA ILE A 6 -12.51 20.70 -1.50
C ILE A 6 -10.99 20.49 -1.45
N THR A 7 -10.25 21.51 -1.03
CA THR A 7 -8.79 21.46 -0.92
C THR A 7 -8.34 20.37 0.06
N ASN A 8 -9.01 20.24 1.21
CA ASN A 8 -8.71 19.19 2.20
C ASN A 8 -8.99 17.78 1.66
N VAL A 9 -10.07 17.59 0.91
CA VAL A 9 -10.39 16.29 0.29
C VAL A 9 -9.33 15.89 -0.75
N VAL A 10 -8.88 16.84 -1.56
CA VAL A 10 -7.81 16.57 -2.55
C VAL A 10 -6.50 16.22 -1.85
N ILE A 11 -6.11 16.95 -0.81
CA ILE A 11 -4.90 16.66 -0.02
C ILE A 11 -5.00 15.25 0.59
N PHE A 12 -6.16 14.88 1.14
CA PHE A 12 -6.38 13.55 1.70
C PHE A 12 -6.24 12.45 0.62
N LEU A 13 -6.82 12.64 -0.57
CA LEU A 13 -6.69 11.69 -1.68
C LEU A 13 -5.25 11.52 -2.15
N VAL A 14 -4.51 12.63 -2.27
CA VAL A 14 -3.08 12.60 -2.63
C VAL A 14 -2.28 11.83 -1.58
N PHE A 15 -2.58 12.04 -0.29
CA PHE A 15 -1.95 11.32 0.79
C PHE A 15 -2.21 9.81 0.74
N VAL A 16 -3.47 9.42 0.53
CA VAL A 16 -3.85 8.00 0.39
C VAL A 16 -3.15 7.36 -0.81
N ALA A 17 -3.11 8.05 -1.96
CA ALA A 17 -2.44 7.56 -3.15
C ALA A 17 -0.93 7.37 -2.93
N ALA A 18 -0.27 8.35 -2.30
CA ALA A 18 1.14 8.25 -1.96
C ALA A 18 1.41 7.06 -1.03
N LEU A 19 0.55 6.83 -0.03
CA LEU A 19 0.68 5.73 0.92
C LEU A 19 0.48 4.35 0.27
N MET A 20 -0.43 4.23 -0.70
CA MET A 20 -0.57 3.02 -1.51
C MET A 20 0.68 2.74 -2.36
N VAL A 21 1.23 3.77 -3.02
CA VAL A 21 2.45 3.59 -3.85
C VAL A 21 3.66 3.21 -2.98
N PHE A 22 3.81 3.85 -1.81
CA PHE A 22 4.89 3.53 -0.87
C PHE A 22 4.79 2.11 -0.32
N SER A 23 3.58 1.61 -0.07
CA SER A 23 3.36 0.24 0.41
C SER A 23 3.50 -0.80 -0.70
N LEU A 24 3.22 -0.46 -1.96
CA LEU A 24 3.33 -1.37 -3.10
C LEU A 24 4.77 -1.82 -3.37
N SER A 25 5.73 -0.89 -3.29
CA SER A 25 7.16 -1.16 -3.56
C SER A 25 7.76 -2.31 -2.72
N PRO A 26 7.68 -2.30 -1.37
CA PRO A 26 8.15 -3.43 -0.56
C PRO A 26 7.31 -4.70 -0.76
N SER A 27 6.01 -4.59 -1.06
CA SER A 27 5.16 -5.76 -1.35
C SER A 27 5.64 -6.51 -2.59
N ILE A 28 5.92 -5.78 -3.68
CA ILE A 28 6.42 -6.37 -4.92
C ILE A 28 7.77 -7.03 -4.68
N TRP A 29 8.70 -6.34 -4.01
CA TRP A 29 10.02 -6.89 -3.72
C TRP A 29 9.96 -8.21 -2.92
N ILE A 30 9.10 -8.27 -1.90
CA ILE A 30 8.91 -9.49 -1.11
C ILE A 30 8.25 -10.58 -1.97
N CYS A 31 7.25 -10.22 -2.78
CA CYS A 31 6.53 -11.18 -3.61
C CYS A 31 7.42 -11.79 -4.69
N GLU A 32 8.25 -11.00 -5.39
CA GLU A 32 9.25 -11.51 -6.33
C GLU A 32 10.25 -12.45 -5.63
N LYS A 33 10.71 -12.07 -4.45
CA LYS A 33 11.67 -12.89 -3.68
C LYS A 33 11.05 -14.21 -3.23
N LEU A 34 9.78 -14.23 -2.88
CA LEU A 34 9.06 -15.46 -2.52
C LEU A 34 8.64 -16.29 -3.74
N SER A 35 8.24 -15.68 -4.85
CA SER A 35 7.90 -16.38 -6.10
C SER A 35 9.08 -17.23 -6.57
N SER A 36 10.32 -16.70 -6.48
CA SER A 36 11.53 -17.46 -6.83
C SER A 36 11.76 -18.75 -6.02
N ARG A 37 11.08 -18.92 -4.88
CA ARG A 37 11.23 -20.08 -3.98
C ARG A 37 9.98 -20.96 -3.89
N PHE A 38 8.81 -20.47 -4.30
CA PHE A 38 7.54 -21.17 -4.15
C PHE A 38 6.67 -21.04 -5.40
N VAL A 39 6.46 -22.15 -6.11
CA VAL A 39 5.64 -22.21 -7.34
C VAL A 39 4.20 -21.72 -7.11
N PHE A 40 3.62 -22.01 -5.94
CA PHE A 40 2.29 -21.52 -5.56
C PHE A 40 2.20 -19.99 -5.45
N ILE A 41 3.31 -19.33 -5.09
CA ILE A 41 3.37 -17.88 -4.96
C ILE A 41 3.49 -17.23 -6.32
N ASP A 42 4.15 -17.88 -7.27
CA ASP A 42 4.22 -17.41 -8.65
C ASP A 42 2.83 -17.40 -9.31
N GLU A 43 2.08 -18.50 -9.14
CA GLU A 43 0.73 -18.67 -9.71
C GLU A 43 -0.32 -17.72 -9.09
N HIS A 44 -0.04 -17.16 -7.91
CA HIS A 44 -0.92 -16.23 -7.19
C HIS A 44 -0.26 -14.89 -6.83
N SER A 45 0.83 -14.54 -7.52
CA SER A 45 1.71 -13.41 -7.18
C SER A 45 0.96 -12.09 -7.05
N SER A 46 0.03 -11.76 -7.97
CA SER A 46 -0.77 -10.53 -7.87
C SER A 46 -1.66 -10.48 -6.63
N LYS A 47 -2.28 -11.60 -6.24
CA LYS A 47 -3.16 -11.65 -5.06
C LYS A 47 -2.36 -11.46 -3.77
N ILE A 48 -1.19 -12.10 -3.69
CA ILE A 48 -0.29 -12.02 -2.54
C ILE A 48 0.31 -10.62 -2.43
N THR A 49 0.68 -10.01 -3.56
CA THR A 49 1.17 -8.64 -3.60
C THR A 49 0.12 -7.66 -3.06
N ILE A 50 -1.12 -7.73 -3.53
CA ILE A 50 -2.22 -6.88 -3.05
C ILE A 50 -2.45 -7.07 -1.55
N LEU A 51 -2.44 -8.33 -1.07
CA LEU A 51 -2.58 -8.63 0.36
C LEU A 51 -1.45 -7.98 1.17
N LEU A 52 -0.20 -8.12 0.73
CA LEU A 52 0.95 -7.50 1.38
C LEU A 52 0.87 -5.97 1.36
N THR A 53 0.40 -5.38 0.26
CA THR A 53 0.28 -3.92 0.12
C THR A 53 -0.75 -3.39 1.11
N LEU A 54 -1.89 -4.07 1.26
CA LEU A 54 -2.88 -3.72 2.29
C LEU A 54 -2.30 -3.84 3.70
N MET A 55 -1.53 -4.90 3.98
CA MET A 55 -0.89 -5.06 5.29
C MET A 55 0.12 -3.94 5.59
N PHE A 56 0.99 -3.59 4.64
CA PHE A 56 1.93 -2.49 4.82
C PHE A 56 1.25 -1.13 4.90
N SER A 57 0.17 -0.91 4.14
CA SER A 57 -0.64 0.30 4.24
C SER A 57 -1.30 0.44 5.61
N MET A 58 -1.86 -0.64 6.17
CA MET A 58 -2.41 -0.63 7.53
C MET A 58 -1.34 -0.34 8.58
N LEU A 59 -0.18 -0.99 8.48
CA LEU A 59 0.95 -0.73 9.40
C LEU A 59 1.44 0.72 9.31
N ALA A 60 1.59 1.26 8.10
CA ALA A 60 2.03 2.63 7.88
C ALA A 60 1.02 3.62 8.46
N THR A 61 -0.27 3.38 8.25
CA THR A 61 -1.36 4.20 8.80
C THR A 61 -1.34 4.16 10.33
N LEU A 62 -1.20 2.97 10.94
CA LEU A 62 -1.01 2.83 12.38
C LEU A 62 0.20 3.64 12.87
N PHE A 63 1.35 3.54 12.20
CA PHE A 63 2.54 4.31 12.57
C PHE A 63 2.33 5.83 12.49
N ILE A 64 1.62 6.32 11.47
CA ILE A 64 1.33 7.75 11.29
C ILE A 64 0.41 8.30 12.37
N PHE A 65 -0.53 7.50 12.88
CA PHE A 65 -1.50 7.95 13.89
C PHE A 65 -1.11 7.61 15.34
N LEU A 66 -0.21 6.64 15.53
CA LEU A 66 0.29 6.26 16.85
C LEU A 66 1.46 7.16 17.32
N PHE A 67 2.17 7.80 16.40
CA PHE A 67 3.28 8.73 16.64
C PHE A 67 2.87 10.17 16.32
#